data_AF-A0A1M3C458-F1
#
_entry.id   AF-A0A1M3C458-F1
#
_cell.length_a   1.000
_cell.length_b   1.000
_cell.length_c   1.000
_cell.angle_alpha   90.00
_cell.angle_beta   90.00
_cell.angle_gamma   90.00
#
_symmetry.space_group_name_H-M   'P 1'
#
loop_
_entity.id
_entity.type
_entity.pdbx_description
1 polymer ?
#
loop_
_entity_poly.entity_id
_entity_poly.type
_entity_poly.pdbx_seq_one_letter_code
_entity_poly.pdbx_strand_id
1 'polypeptide(L)'
;LAVVVLIISLTAMGILSPALTVILVLGANLGGAVPPVIATLKAAASARRVTLGNLLVRGVGCLAVLPFAGQVADLLAMLPVPAAKLPVDVHLAFNIVVALIMWPLSGPLSRLMEKLVPEEKPEDNGPKYLDDSALSTPVVALSGATREVLRVGDLIEAMLIRTMRAFNDNNLAPMKDIGELERQVDTLQQEVKIYLSRLGRQGVSGECAARSIVIIDYAINLEHVGDIIEKGLQEQVRKKIVNGLKFSDDGYKELDNLFNLTIENLRIAQTIFVTRDSGLARQLMEVKVDVRRMEKQSSERHLERLRDGRLDSLQTSSLHLDMLRDLKRVNAHLVSVAYPILDENGLLTESRLRSKSN
;
A
#
# COMPACT_ATOMS: atom_id res chain seq x y z
N LEU A 1 8.84 35.25 -8.27
CA LEU A 1 9.58 36.35 -8.94
C LEU A 1 8.69 37.20 -9.86
N ALA A 2 7.89 36.60 -10.74
CA ALA A 2 7.04 37.33 -11.70
C ALA A 2 6.14 38.42 -11.07
N VAL A 3 5.50 38.13 -9.94
CA VAL A 3 4.65 39.11 -9.21
C VAL A 3 5.47 40.29 -8.68
N VAL A 4 6.70 40.06 -8.21
CA VAL A 4 7.57 41.16 -7.73
C VAL A 4 7.99 42.05 -8.89
N VAL A 5 8.26 41.48 -10.08
CA VAL A 5 8.56 42.26 -11.29
C VAL A 5 7.38 43.13 -11.71
N LEU A 6 6.15 42.61 -11.62
CA LEU A 6 4.94 43.40 -11.86
C LEU A 6 4.84 44.60 -10.89
N ILE A 7 5.11 44.36 -9.59
CA ILE A 7 5.10 45.43 -8.57
C ILE A 7 6.19 46.48 -8.84
N ILE A 8 7.36 46.08 -9.33
CA ILE A 8 8.42 47.00 -9.78
C ILE A 8 7.92 47.93 -10.88
N SER A 9 7.31 47.38 -11.93
CA SER A 9 6.78 48.18 -13.04
C SER A 9 5.72 49.19 -12.57
N LEU A 10 4.79 48.76 -11.70
CA LEU A 10 3.74 49.62 -11.16
C LEU A 10 4.30 50.72 -10.23
N THR A 11 5.34 50.41 -9.45
CA THR A 11 6.02 51.38 -8.58
C THR A 11 6.81 52.39 -9.42
N ALA A 12 7.49 51.94 -10.48
CA ALA A 12 8.24 52.82 -11.38
C ALA A 12 7.34 53.82 -12.14
N MET A 13 6.08 53.45 -12.40
CA MET A 13 5.07 54.34 -12.99
C MET A 13 4.44 55.32 -11.96
N GLY A 14 4.83 55.25 -10.68
CA GLY A 14 4.28 56.12 -9.63
C GLY A 14 2.83 55.79 -9.24
N ILE A 15 2.31 54.63 -9.65
CA ILE A 15 0.92 54.21 -9.40
C ILE A 15 0.73 53.76 -7.94
N LEU A 16 1.77 53.17 -7.36
CA LEU A 16 1.74 52.60 -6.00
C LEU A 16 2.38 53.57 -5.01
N SER A 17 1.72 53.79 -3.87
CA SER A 17 2.35 54.46 -2.75
C SER A 17 3.42 53.54 -2.12
N PRO A 18 4.48 54.11 -1.50
CA PRO A 18 5.54 53.31 -0.89
C PRO A 18 5.02 52.27 0.11
N ALA A 19 4.05 52.63 0.94
CA ALA A 19 3.42 51.72 1.88
C ALA A 19 2.66 50.57 1.18
N LEU A 20 1.93 50.87 0.10
CA LEU A 20 1.20 49.86 -0.68
C LEU A 20 2.17 48.91 -1.39
N THR A 21 3.30 49.41 -1.89
CA THR A 21 4.37 48.60 -2.45
C THR A 21 4.90 47.59 -1.45
N VAL A 22 5.15 47.99 -0.19
CA VAL A 22 5.58 47.07 0.87
C VAL A 22 4.54 45.97 1.09
N ILE A 23 3.26 46.34 1.22
CA ILE A 23 2.17 45.39 1.45
C ILE A 23 2.07 44.34 0.32
N LEU A 24 2.15 44.78 -0.94
CA LEU A 24 2.08 43.90 -2.10
C LEU A 24 3.28 42.93 -2.17
N VAL A 25 4.49 43.40 -1.80
CA VAL A 25 5.68 42.55 -1.77
C VAL A 25 5.59 41.49 -0.66
N LEU A 26 5.07 41.85 0.52
CA LEU A 26 4.80 40.88 1.60
C LEU A 26 3.82 39.80 1.11
N GLY A 27 2.72 40.22 0.46
CA GLY A 27 1.74 39.31 -0.13
C GLY A 27 2.36 38.37 -1.18
N ALA A 28 3.21 38.90 -2.06
CA ALA A 28 3.92 38.10 -3.06
C ALA A 28 4.89 37.10 -2.41
N ASN A 29 5.53 37.45 -1.31
CA ASN A 29 6.47 36.57 -0.61
C ASN A 29 5.78 35.41 0.11
N LEU A 30 4.62 35.69 0.73
CA LEU A 30 3.77 34.68 1.34
C LEU A 30 3.15 33.77 0.27
N GLY A 31 2.57 34.35 -0.78
CA GLY A 31 1.96 33.59 -1.88
C GLY A 31 2.94 32.65 -2.59
N GLY A 32 4.21 33.05 -2.71
CA GLY A 32 5.27 32.21 -3.29
C GLY A 32 5.58 30.93 -2.49
N ALA A 33 5.21 30.85 -1.21
CA ALA A 33 5.43 29.67 -0.37
C ALA A 33 4.27 28.66 -0.43
N VAL A 34 3.13 29.00 -1.04
CA VAL A 34 1.98 28.10 -1.17
C VAL A 34 2.22 26.97 -2.19
N PRO A 35 2.73 27.21 -3.42
CA PRO A 35 2.93 26.14 -4.39
C PRO A 35 3.85 25.00 -3.92
N PRO A 36 4.99 25.25 -3.24
CA PRO A 36 5.80 24.17 -2.67
C PRO A 36 5.06 23.29 -1.67
N VAL A 37 4.16 23.86 -0.85
CA VAL A 37 3.34 23.10 0.10
C VAL A 37 2.37 22.18 -0.66
N ILE A 38 1.69 22.71 -1.68
CA ILE A 38 0.79 21.91 -2.54
C ILE A 38 1.57 20.79 -3.24
N ALA A 39 2.75 21.09 -3.78
CA ALA A 39 3.59 20.14 -4.49
C ALA A 39 4.11 19.00 -3.59
N THR A 40 4.21 19.23 -2.28
CA THR A 40 4.77 18.25 -1.31
C THR A 40 3.70 17.50 -0.52
N LEU A 41 2.40 17.70 -0.79
CA LEU A 41 1.32 17.03 -0.04
C LEU A 41 1.45 15.49 0.00
N LYS A 42 1.98 14.88 -1.05
CA LYS A 42 2.21 13.42 -1.18
C LYS A 42 3.66 12.99 -0.93
N ALA A 43 4.54 13.91 -0.53
CA ALA A 43 5.95 13.62 -0.27
C ALA A 43 6.17 13.11 1.16
N ALA A 44 7.38 12.62 1.44
CA ALA A 44 7.79 12.21 2.78
C ALA A 44 7.59 13.32 3.83
N ALA A 45 7.41 12.93 5.10
CA ALA A 45 7.17 13.87 6.21
C ALA A 45 8.26 14.96 6.30
N SER A 46 9.52 14.62 6.05
CA SER A 46 10.65 15.57 6.02
C SER A 46 10.45 16.69 4.99
N ALA A 47 10.05 16.36 3.76
CA ALA A 47 9.78 17.34 2.70
C ALA A 47 8.58 18.22 3.05
N ARG A 48 7.51 17.63 3.59
CA ARG A 48 6.30 18.35 4.06
C ARG A 48 6.62 19.33 5.19
N ARG A 49 7.45 18.93 6.16
CA ARG A 49 7.88 19.79 7.28
C ARG A 49 8.63 21.03 6.80
N VAL A 50 9.52 20.86 5.81
CA VAL A 50 10.32 21.98 5.27
C VAL A 50 9.43 23.00 4.55
N THR A 51 8.54 22.55 3.66
CA THR A 51 7.68 23.46 2.89
C THR A 51 6.65 24.15 3.77
N LEU A 52 6.02 23.42 4.71
CA LEU A 52 5.08 23.98 5.67
C LEU A 52 5.77 24.95 6.65
N GLY A 53 6.96 24.60 7.12
CA GLY A 53 7.78 25.46 7.99
C GLY A 53 8.13 26.77 7.30
N ASN A 54 8.55 26.73 6.02
CA ASN A 54 8.82 27.93 5.23
C ASN A 54 7.56 28.81 5.04
N LEU A 55 6.38 28.21 4.82
CA LEU A 55 5.12 28.95 4.75
C LEU A 55 4.80 29.65 6.08
N LEU A 56 4.92 28.92 7.20
CA LEU A 56 4.64 29.44 8.53
C LEU A 56 5.57 30.62 8.86
N VAL A 57 6.88 30.45 8.65
CA VAL A 57 7.89 31.48 8.89
C VAL A 57 7.59 32.77 8.12
N ARG A 58 7.30 32.64 6.81
CA ARG A 58 6.96 33.81 5.98
C ARG A 58 5.63 34.43 6.40
N GLY A 59 4.64 33.62 6.79
CA GLY A 59 3.35 34.09 7.27
C GLY A 59 3.48 34.93 8.54
N VAL A 60 4.19 34.41 9.55
CA VAL A 60 4.46 35.14 10.80
C VAL A 60 5.25 36.42 10.52
N GLY A 61 6.29 36.35 9.68
CA GLY A 61 7.06 37.53 9.30
C GLY A 61 6.20 38.60 8.61
N CYS A 62 5.32 38.20 7.68
CA CYS A 62 4.42 39.12 7.00
C CYS A 62 3.45 39.79 7.99
N LEU A 63 2.83 39.02 8.89
CA LEU A 63 1.92 39.55 9.90
C LEU A 63 2.61 40.52 10.87
N ALA A 64 3.88 40.27 11.21
CA ALA A 64 4.66 41.14 12.07
C ALA A 64 5.02 42.48 11.40
N VAL A 65 5.32 42.47 10.10
CA VAL A 65 5.75 43.67 9.35
C VAL A 65 4.57 44.50 8.84
N LEU A 66 3.43 43.87 8.54
CA LEU A 66 2.25 44.51 7.96
C LEU A 66 1.80 45.82 8.65
N PRO A 67 1.68 45.90 10.01
CA PRO A 67 1.25 47.14 10.67
C PRO A 67 2.27 48.29 10.55
N PHE A 68 3.53 47.97 10.22
CA PHE A 68 4.62 48.93 10.08
C PHE A 68 4.98 49.20 8.62
N ALA A 69 4.16 48.77 7.65
CA ALA A 69 4.48 48.85 6.24
C ALA A 69 4.85 50.27 5.76
N GLY A 70 4.18 51.31 6.27
CA GLY A 70 4.53 52.71 5.98
C GLY A 70 5.90 53.11 6.52
N GLN A 71 6.18 52.78 7.78
CA GLN A 71 7.47 53.10 8.43
C GLN A 71 8.64 52.35 7.79
N VAL A 72 8.41 51.10 7.37
CA VAL A 72 9.40 50.31 6.63
C VAL A 72 9.66 50.93 5.26
N ALA A 73 8.62 51.43 4.59
CA ALA A 73 8.78 52.13 3.32
C ALA A 73 9.61 53.42 3.49
N ASP A 74 9.31 54.22 4.52
CA ASP A 74 10.04 55.46 4.81
C ASP A 74 11.50 55.19 5.18
N LEU A 75 11.77 54.16 6.00
CA LEU A 75 13.12 53.76 6.39
C LEU A 75 13.95 53.33 5.18
N LEU A 76 13.37 52.53 4.27
CA LEU A 76 14.07 52.08 3.07
C LEU A 76 14.23 53.19 2.03
N ALA A 77 13.34 54.19 2.02
CA ALA A 77 13.48 55.38 1.18
C ALA A 77 14.62 56.32 1.60
N MET A 78 15.16 56.18 2.82
CA MET A 78 16.37 56.89 3.26
C MET A 78 17.66 56.33 2.65
N LEU A 79 17.62 55.11 2.09
CA LEU A 79 18.75 54.56 1.37
C LEU A 79 18.95 55.31 0.05
N PRO A 80 20.19 55.55 -0.41
CA PRO A 80 20.49 56.27 -1.65
C PRO A 80 20.25 55.37 -2.88
N VAL A 81 19.04 54.83 -3.01
CA VAL A 81 18.64 53.87 -4.04
C VAL A 81 17.40 54.42 -4.76
N PRO A 82 17.27 54.26 -6.10
CA PRO A 82 16.10 54.74 -6.82
C PRO A 82 14.80 54.16 -6.25
N ALA A 83 13.77 54.99 -6.07
CA ALA A 83 12.46 54.57 -5.53
C ALA A 83 11.82 53.41 -6.32
N ALA A 84 12.12 53.28 -7.61
CA ALA A 84 11.69 52.16 -8.45
C ALA A 84 12.22 50.78 -7.99
N LYS A 85 13.31 50.74 -7.21
CA LYS A 85 13.91 49.51 -6.65
C LYS A 85 13.35 49.12 -5.29
N LEU A 86 12.52 49.97 -4.67
CA LEU A 86 11.90 49.71 -3.38
C LEU A 86 11.29 48.30 -3.24
N PRO A 87 10.57 47.73 -4.25
CA PRO A 87 10.03 46.39 -4.12
C PRO A 87 11.10 45.28 -3.97
N VAL A 88 12.25 45.45 -4.63
CA VAL A 88 13.38 44.51 -4.55
C VAL A 88 14.03 44.62 -3.20
N ASP A 89 14.28 45.85 -2.73
CA ASP A 89 14.92 46.13 -1.46
C ASP A 89 14.08 45.61 -0.30
N VAL A 90 12.76 45.85 -0.33
CA VAL A 90 11.80 45.29 0.63
C VAL A 90 11.83 43.75 0.60
N HIS A 91 11.79 43.14 -0.59
CA HIS A 91 11.79 41.68 -0.70
C HIS A 91 13.07 41.06 -0.14
N LEU A 92 14.23 41.63 -0.46
CA LEU A 92 15.52 41.16 0.01
C LEU A 92 15.67 41.36 1.52
N ALA A 93 15.43 42.59 2.00
CA ALA A 93 15.55 42.93 3.42
C ALA A 93 14.62 42.08 4.27
N PHE A 94 13.36 41.89 3.86
CA PHE A 94 12.42 41.02 4.56
C PHE A 94 12.94 39.60 4.72
N ASN A 95 13.41 38.97 3.62
CA ASN A 95 13.87 37.59 3.69
C ASN A 95 15.16 37.44 4.52
N ILE A 96 16.07 38.43 4.46
CA ILE A 96 17.27 38.44 5.31
C ILE A 96 16.90 38.57 6.78
N VAL A 97 16.05 39.54 7.14
CA VAL A 97 15.63 39.76 8.53
C VAL A 97 14.91 38.55 9.09
N VAL A 98 13.96 37.98 8.34
CA VAL A 98 13.23 36.78 8.75
C VAL A 98 14.18 35.59 8.91
N ALA A 99 15.15 35.41 8.00
CA ALA A 99 16.15 34.35 8.12
C ALA A 99 17.03 34.52 9.36
N LEU A 100 17.51 35.74 9.64
CA LEU A 100 18.35 36.03 10.82
C LEU A 100 17.59 35.82 12.13
N ILE A 101 16.32 36.24 12.20
CA ILE A 101 15.48 36.05 13.39
C ILE A 101 15.12 34.58 13.59
N MET A 102 14.79 33.86 12.51
CA MET A 102 14.36 32.47 12.61
C MET A 102 15.51 31.47 12.74
N TRP A 103 16.73 31.83 12.36
CA TRP A 103 17.93 31.00 12.53
C TRP A 103 18.06 30.44 13.95
N PRO A 104 18.11 31.26 15.03
CA PRO A 104 18.22 30.75 16.40
C PRO A 104 16.98 29.98 16.86
N LEU A 105 15.83 30.21 16.21
CA LEU A 105 14.55 29.53 16.50
C LEU A 105 14.33 28.26 15.68
N SER A 106 15.31 27.85 14.86
CA SER A 106 15.21 26.68 13.99
C SER A 106 14.93 25.38 14.76
N GLY A 107 15.57 25.17 15.91
CA GLY A 107 15.34 24.01 16.78
C GLY A 107 13.89 23.93 17.30
N PRO A 108 13.38 24.97 18.00
CA PRO A 108 11.98 25.05 18.41
C PRO A 108 10.99 24.89 17.24
N LEU A 109 11.27 25.53 16.10
CA LEU A 109 10.43 25.41 14.90
C LEU A 109 10.41 23.96 14.38
N SER A 110 11.55 23.26 14.37
CA SER A 110 11.63 21.84 13.98
C SER A 110 10.74 20.98 14.86
N ARG A 111 10.79 21.14 16.18
CA ARG A 111 9.93 20.41 17.14
C ARG A 111 8.45 20.71 16.93
N LEU A 112 8.09 21.96 16.63
CA LEU A 112 6.72 22.32 16.28
C LEU A 112 6.28 21.62 14.98
N MET A 113 7.14 21.58 13.96
CA MET A 113 6.85 20.91 12.69
C MET A 113 6.72 19.39 12.85
N GLU A 114 7.53 18.76 13.70
CA GLU A 114 7.39 17.34 14.04
C GLU A 114 6.05 17.03 14.71
N LYS A 115 5.53 17.95 15.52
CA LYS A 115 4.21 17.82 16.15
C LYS A 115 3.05 18.04 15.18
N LEU A 116 3.19 18.99 14.25
CA LEU A 116 2.16 19.31 13.26
C LEU A 116 2.13 18.31 12.10
N VAL A 117 3.29 17.78 11.73
CA VAL A 117 3.48 16.78 10.66
C VAL A 117 4.26 15.60 11.25
N PRO A 118 3.58 14.73 12.03
CA PRO A 118 4.21 13.55 12.60
C PRO A 118 4.76 12.64 11.50
N GLU A 119 5.86 11.95 11.81
CA GLU A 119 6.33 10.87 10.95
C GLU A 119 5.31 9.75 11.03
N GLU A 120 4.90 9.23 9.87
CA GLU A 120 4.24 7.92 9.85
C GLU A 120 5.27 6.95 10.45
N LYS A 121 4.92 6.31 11.57
CA LYS A 121 5.81 5.35 12.20
C LYS A 121 6.15 4.30 11.13
N PRO A 122 7.43 3.94 10.93
CA PRO A 122 7.72 2.69 10.27
C PRO A 122 7.09 1.63 11.15
N GLU A 123 6.05 0.97 10.65
CA GLU A 123 5.50 -0.18 11.33
C GLU A 123 6.64 -1.20 11.51
N ASP A 124 6.63 -1.98 12.60
CA ASP A 124 7.52 -3.13 12.83
C ASP A 124 7.18 -4.29 11.86
N ASN A 125 7.04 -3.95 10.58
CA ASN A 125 6.51 -4.76 9.49
C ASN A 125 7.58 -5.02 8.42
N GLY A 126 8.81 -4.53 8.63
CA GLY A 126 9.96 -4.89 7.81
C GLY A 126 10.31 -6.38 7.92
N PRO A 127 11.16 -6.91 7.04
CA PRO A 127 11.57 -8.30 7.09
C PRO A 127 12.29 -8.59 8.42
N LYS A 128 11.92 -9.70 9.07
CA LYS A 128 12.44 -10.09 10.39
C LYS A 128 13.50 -11.18 10.28
N TYR A 129 13.45 -11.96 9.19
CA TYR A 129 14.30 -13.12 9.00
C TYR A 129 15.25 -13.00 7.81
N LEU A 130 15.24 -11.87 7.10
CA LEU A 130 16.16 -11.58 6.00
C LEU A 130 17.39 -10.86 6.54
N ASP A 131 18.45 -11.63 6.80
CA ASP A 131 19.74 -11.12 7.28
C ASP A 131 20.76 -11.08 6.13
N ASP A 132 21.22 -9.88 5.77
CA ASP A 132 22.20 -9.68 4.71
C ASP A 132 23.57 -10.33 5.04
N SER A 133 23.92 -10.49 6.31
CA SER A 133 25.16 -11.17 6.71
C SER A 133 25.13 -12.67 6.39
N ALA A 134 23.93 -13.26 6.39
CA ALA A 134 23.71 -14.66 6.07
C ALA A 134 23.81 -14.97 4.57
N LEU A 135 23.87 -13.97 3.68
CA LEU A 135 23.98 -14.19 2.23
C LEU A 135 25.23 -15.00 1.85
N SER A 136 26.30 -14.88 2.64
CA SER A 136 27.53 -15.67 2.50
C SER A 136 27.33 -17.17 2.72
N THR A 137 26.22 -17.58 3.35
CA THR A 137 25.88 -18.97 3.68
C THR A 137 24.50 -19.31 3.10
N PRO A 138 24.41 -19.82 1.86
CA PRO A 138 23.14 -19.97 1.14
C PRO A 138 22.05 -20.74 1.88
N VAL A 139 22.39 -21.80 2.60
CA VAL A 139 21.43 -22.59 3.38
C VAL A 139 20.76 -21.77 4.50
N VAL A 140 21.54 -20.91 5.17
CA VAL A 140 21.04 -20.04 6.25
C VAL A 140 20.16 -18.94 5.65
N ALA A 141 20.62 -18.30 4.57
CA ALA A 141 19.85 -17.30 3.83
C ALA A 141 18.49 -17.84 3.34
N LEU A 142 18.47 -19.03 2.74
CA LEU A 142 17.24 -19.69 2.28
C LEU A 142 16.31 -20.05 3.45
N SER A 143 16.86 -20.42 4.60
CA SER A 143 16.07 -20.70 5.80
C SER A 143 15.45 -19.41 6.38
N GLY A 144 16.15 -18.28 6.29
CA GLY A 144 15.62 -16.95 6.61
C GLY A 144 14.47 -16.57 5.68
N ALA A 145 14.70 -16.67 4.36
CA ALA A 145 13.68 -16.39 3.36
C ALA A 145 12.45 -17.30 3.48
N THR A 146 12.63 -18.59 3.79
CA THR A 146 11.52 -19.52 4.05
C THR A 146 10.65 -19.04 5.22
N ARG A 147 11.27 -18.62 6.33
CA ARG A 147 10.54 -18.09 7.50
C ARG A 147 9.83 -16.78 7.20
N GLU A 148 10.43 -15.94 6.38
CA GLU A 148 9.81 -14.70 5.93
C GLU A 148 8.55 -14.97 5.08
N VAL A 149 8.62 -15.91 4.14
CA VAL A 149 7.46 -16.30 3.33
C VAL A 149 6.36 -17.00 4.16
N LEU A 150 6.72 -17.76 5.20
CA LEU A 150 5.72 -18.28 6.14
C LEU A 150 4.96 -17.16 6.84
N ARG A 151 5.65 -16.08 7.23
CA ARG A 151 5.01 -14.90 7.82
C ARG A 151 4.05 -14.23 6.85
N VAL A 152 4.37 -14.19 5.55
CA VAL A 152 3.42 -13.76 4.51
C VAL A 152 2.17 -14.63 4.53
N GLY A 153 2.32 -15.96 4.64
CA GLY A 153 1.19 -16.87 4.76
C GLY A 153 0.32 -16.61 6.00
N ASP A 154 0.92 -16.25 7.14
CA ASP A 154 0.18 -15.89 8.35
C ASP A 154 -0.66 -14.61 8.16
N LEU A 155 -0.13 -13.63 7.43
CA LEU A 155 -0.87 -12.42 7.05
C LEU A 155 -2.07 -12.76 6.15
N ILE A 156 -1.86 -13.62 5.14
CA ILE A 156 -2.92 -14.12 4.26
C ILE A 156 -4.00 -14.87 5.05
N GLU A 157 -3.61 -15.70 6.02
CA GLU A 157 -4.55 -16.40 6.90
C GLU A 157 -5.40 -15.40 7.69
N ALA A 158 -4.76 -14.37 8.27
CA ALA A 158 -5.46 -13.32 8.99
C ALA A 158 -6.45 -12.58 8.09
N MET A 159 -6.09 -12.28 6.83
CA MET A 159 -6.99 -11.65 5.85
C MET A 159 -8.20 -12.54 5.53
N LEU A 160 -8.00 -13.85 5.30
CA LEU A 160 -9.09 -14.81 5.06
C LEU A 160 -10.03 -14.92 6.26
N ILE A 161 -9.49 -15.10 7.47
CA ILE A 161 -10.28 -15.20 8.70
C ILE A 161 -11.10 -13.93 8.94
N ARG A 162 -10.50 -12.75 8.76
CA ARG A 162 -11.20 -11.46 8.92
C ARG A 162 -12.32 -11.29 7.90
N THR A 163 -12.08 -11.68 6.64
CA THR A 163 -13.08 -11.63 5.57
C THR A 163 -14.24 -12.59 5.85
N MET A 164 -13.93 -13.82 6.29
CA MET A 164 -14.93 -14.83 6.66
C MET A 164 -15.77 -14.38 7.88
N ARG A 165 -15.14 -13.82 8.92
CA ARG A 165 -15.86 -13.27 10.08
C ARG A 165 -16.79 -12.14 9.68
N ALA A 166 -16.34 -11.21 8.84
CA ALA A 166 -17.19 -10.15 8.33
C ALA A 166 -18.38 -10.69 7.52
N PHE A 167 -18.14 -11.68 6.68
CA PHE A 167 -19.18 -12.38 5.93
C PHE A 167 -20.23 -13.03 6.84
N ASN A 168 -19.79 -13.68 7.91
CA ASN A 168 -20.65 -14.41 8.86
C ASN A 168 -21.41 -13.47 9.80
N ASP A 169 -20.72 -12.52 10.41
CA ASP A 169 -21.26 -11.61 11.43
C ASP A 169 -22.03 -10.42 10.82
N ASN A 170 -22.00 -10.25 9.49
CA ASN A 170 -22.51 -9.07 8.78
C ASN A 170 -21.90 -7.75 9.30
N ASN A 171 -20.62 -7.78 9.65
CA ASN A 171 -19.93 -6.66 10.27
C ASN A 171 -18.70 -6.26 9.44
N LEU A 172 -18.58 -4.97 9.09
CA LEU A 172 -17.42 -4.46 8.35
C LEU A 172 -16.16 -4.31 9.21
N ALA A 173 -16.30 -4.23 10.54
CA ALA A 173 -15.18 -3.92 11.45
C ALA A 173 -13.97 -4.86 11.29
N PRO A 174 -14.11 -6.19 11.15
CA PRO A 174 -12.97 -7.08 10.96
C PRO A 174 -12.15 -6.79 9.68
N MET A 175 -12.79 -6.21 8.66
CA MET A 175 -12.15 -5.93 7.36
C MET A 175 -11.40 -4.60 7.30
N LYS A 176 -11.42 -3.80 8.37
CA LYS A 176 -10.84 -2.45 8.38
C LYS A 176 -9.36 -2.44 8.02
N ASP A 177 -8.61 -3.42 8.52
CA ASP A 177 -7.14 -3.45 8.36
C ASP A 177 -6.68 -4.39 7.22
N ILE A 178 -7.60 -4.95 6.42
CA ILE A 178 -7.20 -5.88 5.33
C ILE A 178 -6.26 -5.19 4.33
N GLY A 179 -6.53 -3.93 3.97
CA GLY A 179 -5.64 -3.18 3.07
C GLY A 179 -4.29 -2.83 3.70
N GLU A 180 -4.16 -2.84 5.03
CA GLU A 180 -2.86 -2.71 5.69
C GLU A 180 -2.09 -4.03 5.66
N LEU A 181 -2.77 -5.16 5.96
CA LEU A 181 -2.20 -6.49 5.84
C LEU A 181 -1.72 -6.80 4.42
N GLU A 182 -2.49 -6.38 3.41
CA GLU A 182 -2.08 -6.48 2.01
C GLU A 182 -0.75 -5.75 1.78
N ARG A 183 -0.65 -4.47 2.20
CA ARG A 183 0.58 -3.69 1.97
C ARG A 183 1.79 -4.33 2.63
N GLN A 184 1.58 -5.00 3.76
CA GLN A 184 2.63 -5.79 4.42
C GLN A 184 2.99 -7.04 3.60
N VAL A 185 2.01 -7.77 3.05
CA VAL A 185 2.24 -8.89 2.12
C VAL A 185 3.11 -8.42 0.95
N ASP A 186 2.72 -7.35 0.26
CA ASP A 186 3.45 -6.76 -0.87
C ASP A 186 4.89 -6.37 -0.51
N THR A 187 5.06 -5.70 0.64
CA THR A 187 6.39 -5.27 1.11
C THR A 187 7.29 -6.48 1.35
N LEU A 188 6.83 -7.48 2.09
CA LEU A 188 7.63 -8.65 2.45
C LEU A 188 7.95 -9.53 1.24
N GLN A 189 6.97 -9.68 0.34
CA GLN A 189 7.12 -10.35 -0.93
C GLN A 189 8.27 -9.70 -1.74
N GLN A 190 8.28 -8.37 -1.85
CA GLN A 190 9.31 -7.65 -2.58
C GLN A 190 10.69 -7.76 -1.92
N GLU A 191 10.75 -7.67 -0.59
CA GLU A 191 12.00 -7.86 0.18
C GLU A 191 12.57 -9.27 -0.01
N VAL A 192 11.74 -10.32 -0.02
CA VAL A 192 12.15 -11.69 -0.33
C VAL A 192 12.71 -11.80 -1.75
N LYS A 193 12.02 -11.22 -2.76
CA LYS A 193 12.50 -11.20 -4.16
C LYS A 193 13.88 -10.55 -4.26
N ILE A 194 14.06 -9.38 -3.64
CA ILE A 194 15.35 -8.65 -3.65
C ILE A 194 16.44 -9.45 -2.93
N TYR A 195 16.14 -10.00 -1.76
CA TYR A 195 17.08 -10.80 -0.97
C TYR A 195 17.56 -12.03 -1.73
N LEU A 196 16.65 -12.82 -2.32
CA LEU A 196 17.01 -14.02 -3.08
C LEU A 196 17.70 -13.71 -4.42
N SER A 197 17.38 -12.58 -5.06
CA SER A 197 18.13 -12.10 -6.23
C SER A 197 19.58 -11.78 -5.88
N ARG A 198 19.82 -11.12 -4.74
CA ARG A 198 21.17 -10.83 -4.23
C ARG A 198 21.93 -12.12 -3.90
N LEU A 199 21.25 -13.08 -3.28
CA LEU A 199 21.81 -14.40 -3.00
C LEU A 199 22.26 -15.09 -4.30
N GLY A 200 21.43 -15.11 -5.34
CA GLY A 200 21.75 -15.73 -6.64
C GLY A 200 23.02 -15.16 -7.30
N ARG A 201 23.30 -13.86 -7.15
CA ARG A 201 24.52 -13.23 -7.70
C ARG A 201 25.81 -13.72 -7.05
N GLN A 202 25.75 -14.30 -5.85
CA GLN A 202 26.92 -14.84 -5.14
C GLN A 202 27.29 -16.27 -5.58
N GLY A 203 26.62 -16.82 -6.61
CA GLY A 203 26.99 -18.11 -7.22
C GLY A 203 26.29 -19.32 -6.61
N VAL A 204 25.01 -19.19 -6.26
CA VAL A 204 24.20 -20.33 -5.79
C VAL A 204 24.05 -21.36 -6.91
N SER A 205 24.34 -22.63 -6.63
CA SER A 205 24.19 -23.72 -7.60
C SER A 205 23.48 -24.94 -6.99
N GLY A 206 23.05 -25.85 -7.86
CA GLY A 206 22.41 -27.11 -7.47
C GLY A 206 21.11 -26.91 -6.68
N GLU A 207 20.97 -27.66 -5.59
CA GLU A 207 19.76 -27.74 -4.77
C GLU A 207 19.38 -26.38 -4.15
N CYS A 208 20.36 -25.55 -3.77
CA CYS A 208 20.09 -24.23 -3.22
C CYS A 208 19.45 -23.28 -4.26
N ALA A 209 19.83 -23.40 -5.53
CA ALA A 209 19.24 -22.59 -6.60
C ALA A 209 17.79 -23.02 -6.88
N ALA A 210 17.54 -24.32 -6.96
CA ALA A 210 16.20 -24.88 -7.08
C ALA A 210 15.31 -24.46 -5.89
N ARG A 211 15.83 -24.52 -4.67
CA ARG A 211 15.09 -24.09 -3.47
C ARG A 211 14.77 -22.59 -3.48
N SER A 212 15.69 -21.74 -3.95
CA SER A 212 15.45 -20.30 -4.11
C SER A 212 14.26 -20.03 -5.03
N ILE A 213 14.18 -20.72 -6.17
CA ILE A 213 13.06 -20.62 -7.12
C ILE A 213 11.74 -21.00 -6.44
N VAL A 214 11.70 -22.12 -5.72
CA VAL A 214 10.50 -22.56 -4.99
C VAL A 214 10.03 -21.52 -3.97
N ILE A 215 10.95 -20.85 -3.26
CA ILE A 215 10.60 -19.80 -2.28
C ILE A 215 10.00 -18.57 -3.00
N ILE A 216 10.61 -18.14 -4.11
CA ILE A 216 10.11 -17.01 -4.91
C ILE A 216 8.72 -17.31 -5.46
N ASP A 217 8.54 -18.48 -6.08
CA ASP A 217 7.27 -18.89 -6.68
C ASP A 217 6.15 -18.97 -5.65
N TYR A 218 6.44 -19.52 -4.46
CA TYR A 218 5.44 -19.57 -3.40
C TYR A 218 5.08 -18.17 -2.87
N ALA A 219 6.07 -17.28 -2.70
CA ALA A 219 5.83 -15.89 -2.31
C ALA A 219 4.94 -15.14 -3.33
N ILE A 220 5.18 -15.32 -4.64
CA ILE A 220 4.36 -14.75 -5.72
C ILE A 220 2.93 -15.31 -5.68
N ASN A 221 2.76 -16.61 -5.41
CA ASN A 221 1.42 -17.18 -5.30
C ASN A 221 0.66 -16.64 -4.07
N LEU A 222 1.33 -16.37 -2.95
CA LEU A 222 0.71 -15.72 -1.79
C LEU A 222 0.34 -14.25 -2.07
N GLU A 223 1.17 -13.51 -2.82
CA GLU A 223 0.86 -12.16 -3.33
C GLU A 223 -0.47 -12.16 -4.10
N HIS A 224 -0.59 -13.06 -5.09
CA HIS A 224 -1.84 -13.21 -5.85
C HIS A 224 -3.04 -13.58 -4.97
N VAL A 225 -2.84 -14.36 -3.91
CA VAL A 225 -3.91 -14.67 -2.95
C VAL A 225 -4.34 -13.43 -2.18
N GLY A 226 -3.40 -12.63 -1.68
CA GLY A 226 -3.67 -11.37 -0.99
C GLY A 226 -4.49 -10.42 -1.84
N ASP A 227 -4.09 -10.27 -3.10
CA ASP A 227 -4.78 -9.49 -4.13
C ASP A 227 -6.24 -9.94 -4.34
N ILE A 228 -6.47 -11.26 -4.46
CA ILE A 228 -7.83 -11.80 -4.63
C ILE A 228 -8.69 -11.56 -3.39
N ILE A 229 -8.10 -11.60 -2.19
CA ILE A 229 -8.83 -11.32 -0.95
C ILE A 229 -9.22 -9.84 -0.88
N GLU A 230 -8.28 -8.93 -1.10
CA GLU A 230 -8.51 -7.48 -0.99
C GLU A 230 -9.45 -6.96 -2.11
N LYS A 231 -9.13 -7.28 -3.37
CA LYS A 231 -9.85 -6.72 -4.53
C LYS A 231 -11.08 -7.53 -4.93
N GLY A 232 -11.14 -8.81 -4.52
CA GLY A 232 -12.25 -9.72 -4.81
C GLY A 232 -13.16 -9.91 -3.59
N LEU A 233 -12.75 -10.78 -2.67
CA LEU A 233 -13.61 -11.26 -1.59
C LEU A 233 -14.09 -10.14 -0.66
N GLN A 234 -13.18 -9.25 -0.21
CA GLN A 234 -13.52 -8.12 0.65
C GLN A 234 -14.55 -7.20 -0.01
N GLU A 235 -14.43 -6.95 -1.31
CA GLU A 235 -15.36 -6.09 -2.04
C GLU A 235 -16.76 -6.74 -2.14
N GLN A 236 -16.85 -8.05 -2.39
CA GLN A 236 -18.14 -8.75 -2.42
C GLN A 236 -18.80 -8.80 -1.03
N VAL A 237 -18.02 -9.05 0.03
CA VAL A 237 -18.51 -9.02 1.42
C VAL A 237 -18.95 -7.61 1.81
N ARG A 238 -18.21 -6.57 1.40
CA ARG A 238 -18.61 -5.17 1.61
C ARG A 238 -19.95 -4.88 0.95
N LYS A 239 -20.13 -5.24 -0.33
CA LYS A 239 -21.39 -5.05 -1.06
C LYS A 239 -22.56 -5.76 -0.38
N LYS A 240 -22.35 -7.01 0.09
CA LYS A 240 -23.35 -7.76 0.86
C LYS A 240 -23.82 -6.96 2.07
N ILE A 241 -22.89 -6.46 2.88
CA ILE A 241 -23.20 -5.81 4.16
C ILE A 241 -23.81 -4.42 3.95
N VAL A 242 -23.19 -3.58 3.11
CA VAL A 242 -23.65 -2.20 2.87
C VAL A 242 -25.05 -2.17 2.26
N ASN A 243 -25.36 -3.10 1.36
CA ASN A 243 -26.67 -3.19 0.73
C ASN A 243 -27.67 -4.04 1.52
N GLY A 244 -27.30 -4.55 2.70
CA GLY A 244 -28.17 -5.36 3.55
C GLY A 244 -28.64 -6.66 2.89
N LEU A 245 -27.84 -7.25 1.98
CA LEU A 245 -28.22 -8.42 1.21
C LEU A 245 -28.07 -9.69 2.02
N LYS A 246 -29.06 -10.58 1.92
CA LYS A 246 -29.05 -11.89 2.58
C LYS A 246 -29.04 -13.00 1.53
N PHE A 247 -28.02 -13.86 1.60
CA PHE A 247 -27.97 -15.08 0.80
C PHE A 247 -29.05 -16.05 1.25
N SER A 248 -29.45 -16.98 0.36
CA SER A 248 -30.18 -18.17 0.79
C SER A 248 -29.35 -18.98 1.79
N ASP A 249 -30.02 -19.70 2.69
CA ASP A 249 -29.32 -20.50 3.72
C ASP A 249 -28.37 -21.53 3.10
N ASP A 250 -28.74 -22.10 1.94
CA ASP A 250 -27.89 -23.02 1.19
C ASP A 250 -26.67 -22.31 0.59
N GLY A 251 -26.88 -21.16 -0.07
CA GLY A 251 -25.79 -20.38 -0.65
C GLY A 251 -24.79 -19.89 0.41
N TYR A 252 -25.31 -19.49 1.58
CA TYR A 252 -24.49 -19.10 2.72
C TYR A 252 -23.61 -20.26 3.22
N LYS A 253 -24.19 -21.45 3.44
CA LYS A 253 -23.43 -22.65 3.87
C LYS A 253 -22.40 -23.09 2.84
N GLU A 254 -22.73 -23.00 1.55
CA GLU A 254 -21.81 -23.32 0.46
C GLU A 254 -20.55 -22.45 0.50
N LEU A 255 -20.72 -21.13 0.70
CA LEU A 255 -19.63 -20.17 0.78
C LEU A 255 -18.83 -20.32 2.09
N ASP A 256 -19.50 -20.47 3.23
CA ASP A 256 -18.85 -20.64 4.54
C ASP A 256 -17.99 -21.92 4.57
N ASN A 257 -18.50 -23.04 4.05
CA ASN A 257 -17.73 -24.27 3.91
C ASN A 257 -16.49 -24.07 3.03
N LEU A 258 -16.62 -23.32 1.93
CA LEU A 258 -15.50 -23.08 1.02
C LEU A 258 -14.46 -22.12 1.63
N PHE A 259 -14.86 -21.13 2.43
CA PHE A 259 -13.92 -20.32 3.22
C PHE A 259 -13.11 -21.17 4.20
N ASN A 260 -13.78 -22.00 5.00
CA ASN A 260 -13.12 -22.87 5.98
C ASN A 260 -12.11 -23.81 5.30
N LEU A 261 -12.52 -24.47 4.20
CA LEU A 261 -11.64 -25.33 3.42
C LEU A 261 -10.43 -24.58 2.85
N THR A 262 -10.63 -23.33 2.42
CA THR A 262 -9.54 -22.48 1.89
C THR A 262 -8.50 -22.15 2.96
N ILE A 263 -8.94 -21.84 4.19
CA ILE A 263 -8.06 -21.57 5.33
C ILE A 263 -7.26 -22.83 5.70
N GLU A 264 -7.91 -23.99 5.72
CA GLU A 264 -7.24 -25.26 5.97
C GLU A 264 -6.20 -25.59 4.90
N ASN A 265 -6.54 -25.40 3.61
CA ASN A 265 -5.62 -25.61 2.50
C ASN A 265 -4.40 -24.69 2.54
N LEU A 266 -4.54 -23.46 3.06
CA LEU A 266 -3.40 -22.56 3.27
C LEU A 266 -2.42 -23.13 4.30
N ARG A 267 -2.92 -23.63 5.43
CA ARG A 267 -2.09 -24.24 6.49
C ARG A 267 -1.39 -25.51 6.00
N ILE A 268 -2.09 -26.33 5.22
CA ILE A 268 -1.51 -27.52 4.57
C ILE A 268 -0.43 -27.09 3.56
N ALA A 269 -0.68 -26.06 2.75
CA ALA A 269 0.30 -25.53 1.81
C ALA A 269 1.57 -25.00 2.51
N GLN A 270 1.43 -24.27 3.62
CA GLN A 270 2.58 -23.83 4.43
C GLN A 270 3.35 -25.02 5.01
N THR A 271 2.65 -26.09 5.42
CA THR A 271 3.29 -27.31 5.91
C THR A 271 4.11 -27.97 4.80
N ILE A 272 3.51 -28.17 3.62
CA ILE A 272 4.18 -28.73 2.43
C ILE A 272 5.39 -27.88 2.03
N PHE A 273 5.27 -26.55 2.09
CA PHE A 273 6.35 -25.64 1.75
C PHE A 273 7.62 -25.88 2.59
N VAL A 274 7.43 -26.19 3.88
CA VAL A 274 8.52 -26.43 4.84
C VAL A 274 9.01 -27.87 4.77
N THR A 275 8.11 -28.84 4.85
CA THR A 275 8.46 -30.26 5.01
C THR A 275 8.75 -30.96 3.69
N ARG A 276 8.25 -30.42 2.57
CA ARG A 276 8.25 -31.06 1.25
C ARG A 276 7.60 -32.44 1.22
N ASP A 277 6.63 -32.68 2.12
CA ASP A 277 5.92 -33.95 2.21
C ASP A 277 5.10 -34.22 0.94
N SER A 278 5.47 -35.29 0.21
CA SER A 278 4.83 -35.66 -1.05
C SER A 278 3.44 -36.29 -0.87
N GLY A 279 3.15 -36.86 0.30
CA GLY A 279 1.83 -37.37 0.67
C GLY A 279 0.85 -36.21 0.86
N LEU A 280 1.23 -35.20 1.64
CA LEU A 280 0.43 -33.98 1.80
C LEU A 280 0.28 -33.22 0.47
N ALA A 281 1.33 -33.16 -0.35
CA ALA A 281 1.26 -32.55 -1.68
C ALA A 281 0.23 -33.25 -2.58
N ARG A 282 0.18 -34.58 -2.57
CA ARG A 282 -0.83 -35.36 -3.30
C ARG A 282 -2.24 -35.10 -2.76
N GLN A 283 -2.42 -35.13 -1.45
CA GLN A 283 -3.70 -34.86 -0.81
C GLN A 283 -4.21 -33.46 -1.18
N LEU A 284 -3.36 -32.44 -1.13
CA LEU A 284 -3.73 -31.06 -1.50
C LEU A 284 -4.15 -30.95 -2.99
N MET A 285 -3.53 -31.74 -3.87
CA MET A 285 -3.94 -31.84 -5.28
C MET A 285 -5.31 -32.51 -5.45
N GLU A 286 -5.65 -33.51 -4.64
CA GLU A 286 -6.98 -34.13 -4.63
C GLU A 286 -8.03 -33.12 -4.15
N VAL A 287 -7.74 -32.39 -3.06
CA VAL A 287 -8.62 -31.31 -2.56
C VAL A 287 -8.85 -30.22 -3.61
N LYS A 288 -7.87 -29.91 -4.48
CA LYS A 288 -8.08 -28.98 -5.60
C LYS A 288 -9.17 -29.45 -6.56
N VAL A 289 -9.26 -30.76 -6.81
CA VAL A 289 -10.33 -31.35 -7.65
C VAL A 289 -11.67 -31.22 -6.94
N ASP A 290 -11.70 -31.44 -5.62
CA ASP A 290 -12.90 -31.28 -4.81
C ASP A 290 -13.40 -29.84 -4.77
N VAL A 291 -12.52 -28.86 -4.58
CA VAL A 291 -12.85 -27.43 -4.64
C VAL A 291 -13.48 -27.06 -5.99
N ARG A 292 -12.92 -27.55 -7.11
CA ARG A 292 -13.50 -27.33 -8.45
C ARG A 292 -14.89 -27.94 -8.60
N ARG A 293 -15.09 -29.14 -8.04
CA ARG A 293 -16.39 -29.82 -8.05
C ARG A 293 -17.41 -29.08 -7.17
N MET A 294 -17.02 -28.66 -5.97
CA MET A 294 -17.87 -27.89 -5.06
C MET A 294 -18.32 -26.56 -5.68
N GLU A 295 -17.39 -25.84 -6.32
CA GLU A 295 -17.73 -24.59 -7.03
C GLU A 295 -18.73 -24.82 -8.16
N LYS A 296 -18.49 -25.83 -9.01
CA LYS A 296 -19.41 -26.18 -10.09
C LYS A 296 -20.81 -26.54 -9.57
N GLN A 297 -20.89 -27.40 -8.57
CA GLN A 297 -22.17 -27.83 -7.98
C GLN A 297 -22.90 -26.67 -7.29
N SER A 298 -22.17 -25.79 -6.60
CA SER A 298 -22.76 -24.60 -5.97
C SER A 298 -23.32 -23.64 -7.03
N SER A 299 -22.60 -23.45 -8.14
CA SER A 299 -23.09 -22.67 -9.28
C SER A 299 -24.35 -23.28 -9.92
N GLU A 300 -24.39 -24.60 -10.11
CA GLU A 300 -25.55 -25.32 -10.66
C GLU A 300 -26.79 -25.19 -9.75
N ARG A 301 -26.64 -25.46 -8.45
CA ARG A 301 -27.71 -25.29 -7.45
C ARG A 301 -28.16 -23.84 -7.34
N HIS A 302 -27.24 -22.89 -7.50
CA HIS A 302 -27.60 -21.48 -7.53
C HIS A 302 -28.49 -21.15 -8.73
N LEU A 303 -28.19 -21.66 -9.93
CA LEU A 303 -29.04 -21.49 -11.10
C LEU A 303 -30.44 -22.13 -10.91
N GLU A 304 -30.53 -23.28 -10.24
CA GLU A 304 -31.82 -23.88 -9.88
C GLU A 304 -32.64 -22.94 -8.99
N ARG A 305 -32.02 -22.36 -7.94
CA ARG A 305 -32.69 -21.37 -7.07
C ARG A 305 -33.21 -20.15 -7.86
N LEU A 306 -32.45 -19.68 -8.85
CA LEU A 306 -32.89 -18.59 -9.73
C LEU A 306 -34.09 -18.98 -10.59
N ARG A 307 -34.10 -20.21 -11.13
CA ARG A 307 -35.22 -20.75 -11.92
C ARG A 307 -36.49 -20.88 -11.09
N ASP A 308 -36.35 -21.21 -9.81
CA ASP A 308 -37.45 -21.31 -8.85
C ASP A 308 -37.94 -19.93 -8.35
N GLY A 309 -37.35 -18.84 -8.81
CA GLY A 309 -37.77 -17.47 -8.47
C GLY A 309 -37.44 -17.04 -7.04
N ARG A 310 -36.46 -17.69 -6.39
CA ARG A 310 -36.03 -17.37 -5.02
C ARG A 310 -35.46 -15.94 -4.95
N LEU A 311 -36.19 -15.03 -4.30
CA LEU A 311 -35.84 -13.59 -4.23
C LEU A 311 -34.47 -13.34 -3.57
N ASP A 312 -34.14 -14.08 -2.51
CA ASP A 312 -32.85 -14.03 -1.82
C ASP A 312 -31.68 -14.30 -2.80
N SER A 313 -31.84 -15.31 -3.65
CA SER A 313 -30.84 -15.77 -4.61
C SER A 313 -30.73 -14.85 -5.82
N LEU A 314 -31.85 -14.24 -6.25
CA LEU A 314 -31.86 -13.24 -7.32
C LEU A 314 -31.07 -11.98 -6.91
N GLN A 315 -31.24 -11.52 -5.66
CA GLN A 315 -30.59 -10.31 -5.16
C GLN A 315 -29.08 -10.48 -4.95
N THR A 316 -28.61 -11.69 -4.61
CA THR A 316 -27.19 -11.96 -4.33
C THR A 316 -26.46 -12.68 -5.47
N SER A 317 -27.08 -12.81 -6.65
CA SER A 317 -26.62 -13.75 -7.67
C SER A 317 -25.17 -13.52 -8.14
N SER A 318 -24.82 -12.27 -8.49
CA SER A 318 -23.46 -11.92 -8.89
C SER A 318 -22.46 -12.10 -7.76
N LEU A 319 -22.81 -11.70 -6.53
CA LEU A 319 -21.96 -11.84 -5.35
C LEU A 319 -21.63 -13.31 -5.07
N HIS A 320 -22.62 -14.20 -5.15
CA HIS A 320 -22.45 -15.64 -4.91
C HIS A 320 -21.43 -16.24 -5.87
N LEU A 321 -21.64 -16.04 -7.17
CA LEU A 321 -20.80 -16.60 -8.23
C LEU A 321 -19.39 -16.00 -8.22
N ASP A 322 -19.27 -14.70 -7.94
CA ASP A 322 -17.98 -14.02 -7.84
C ASP A 322 -17.16 -14.56 -6.66
N MET A 323 -17.78 -14.71 -5.47
CA MET A 323 -17.09 -15.25 -4.29
C MET A 323 -16.66 -16.71 -4.47
N LEU A 324 -17.50 -17.55 -5.09
CA LEU A 324 -17.12 -18.92 -5.45
C LEU A 324 -15.91 -18.97 -6.37
N ARG A 325 -15.92 -18.13 -7.41
CA ARG A 325 -14.82 -18.03 -8.38
C ARG A 325 -13.53 -17.59 -7.70
N ASP A 326 -13.59 -16.59 -6.84
CA ASP A 326 -12.42 -16.05 -6.17
C ASP A 326 -11.85 -17.02 -5.13
N LEU A 327 -12.69 -17.70 -4.34
CA LEU A 327 -12.23 -18.77 -3.43
C LEU A 327 -11.59 -19.94 -4.19
N LYS A 328 -12.16 -20.35 -5.34
CA LYS A 328 -11.53 -21.35 -6.21
C LYS A 328 -10.15 -20.89 -6.71
N ARG A 329 -10.01 -19.62 -7.10
CA ARG A 329 -8.73 -19.04 -7.56
C ARG A 329 -7.69 -19.00 -6.44
N VAL A 330 -8.08 -18.61 -5.23
CA VAL A 330 -7.20 -18.66 -4.05
C VAL A 330 -6.66 -20.08 -3.85
N ASN A 331 -7.54 -21.08 -3.80
CA ASN A 331 -7.11 -22.48 -3.67
C ASN A 331 -6.18 -22.92 -4.81
N ALA A 332 -6.40 -22.46 -6.03
CA ALA A 332 -5.54 -22.81 -7.15
C ALA A 332 -4.11 -22.30 -6.98
N HIS A 333 -3.93 -21.11 -6.40
CA HIS A 333 -2.61 -20.54 -6.03
C HIS A 333 -2.00 -21.27 -4.84
N LEU A 334 -2.77 -21.59 -3.79
CA LEU A 334 -2.27 -22.32 -2.63
C LEU A 334 -1.72 -23.69 -2.99
N VAL A 335 -2.41 -24.42 -3.87
CA VAL A 335 -2.01 -25.75 -4.33
C VAL A 335 -0.73 -25.71 -5.18
N SER A 336 -0.32 -24.55 -5.70
CA SER A 336 0.87 -24.45 -6.56
C SER A 336 2.16 -24.97 -5.91
N VAL A 337 2.26 -24.88 -4.57
CA VAL A 337 3.41 -25.39 -3.80
C VAL A 337 3.61 -26.90 -3.93
N ALA A 338 2.54 -27.65 -4.26
CA ALA A 338 2.60 -29.09 -4.44
C ALA A 338 3.24 -29.50 -5.77
N TYR A 339 3.21 -28.64 -6.80
CA TYR A 339 3.65 -29.04 -8.15
C TYR A 339 5.13 -29.43 -8.21
N PRO A 340 6.09 -28.63 -7.73
CA PRO A 340 7.50 -28.99 -7.83
C PRO A 340 7.82 -30.30 -7.11
N ILE A 341 7.19 -30.54 -5.96
CA ILE A 341 7.40 -31.77 -5.17
C ILE A 341 6.89 -32.99 -5.93
N LEU A 342 5.71 -32.90 -6.54
CA LEU A 342 5.13 -34.01 -7.28
C LEU A 342 5.88 -34.27 -8.60
N ASP A 343 6.41 -33.23 -9.24
CA ASP A 343 7.22 -33.34 -10.46
C ASP A 343 8.53 -34.09 -10.18
N GLU A 344 9.27 -33.67 -9.14
CA GLU A 344 10.51 -34.31 -8.69
C GLU A 344 10.32 -35.79 -8.33
N ASN A 345 9.15 -36.16 -7.83
CA ASN A 345 8.80 -37.54 -7.48
C ASN A 345 8.22 -38.35 -8.66
N GLY A 346 8.14 -37.78 -9.87
CA GLY A 346 7.57 -38.43 -11.05
C GLY A 346 6.07 -38.73 -10.94
N LEU A 347 5.36 -37.99 -10.09
CA LEU A 347 3.94 -38.20 -9.77
C LEU A 347 3.02 -37.29 -10.59
N LEU A 348 3.55 -36.31 -11.32
CA LEU A 348 2.80 -35.54 -12.29
C LEU A 348 2.75 -36.27 -13.64
N THR A 349 1.55 -36.67 -14.06
CA THR A 349 1.33 -37.01 -15.46
C THR A 349 1.12 -35.70 -16.20
N GLU A 350 1.99 -35.37 -17.16
CA GLU A 350 1.71 -34.30 -18.12
C GLU A 350 0.27 -34.45 -18.62
N SER A 351 -0.53 -33.40 -18.39
CA SER A 351 -1.92 -33.22 -18.81
C SER A 351 -2.54 -34.40 -19.59
N ARG A 352 -3.37 -35.20 -18.90
CA ARG A 352 -4.20 -36.22 -19.54
C ARG A 352 -5.07 -35.63 -20.66
N LEU A 353 -4.71 -35.95 -21.90
CA LEU A 353 -5.67 -36.33 -22.94
C LEU A 353 -5.24 -37.70 -23.47
N ARG A 354 -6.01 -38.75 -23.18
CA ARG A 354 -5.81 -40.09 -23.76
C ARG A 354 -6.76 -40.32 -24.93
N SER A 355 -6.15 -40.53 -26.10
CA SER A 355 -6.53 -41.32 -27.29
C SER A 355 -7.92 -41.14 -27.93
N LYS A 356 -7.91 -40.89 -29.26
CA LYS A 356 -8.68 -41.74 -30.17
C LYS A 356 -7.72 -42.72 -30.84
N SER A 357 -7.85 -44.00 -30.47
CA SER A 357 -7.53 -45.13 -31.33
C SER A 357 -8.39 -45.04 -32.61
N ASN A 358 -7.77 -45.22 -33.76
CA ASN A 358 -8.33 -45.96 -34.88
C ASN A 358 -7.25 -46.91 -35.39
#